data_AF-A0A957H458-F1
#
_entry.id   AF-A0A957H458-F1
#
_cell.length_a   1.000
_cell.length_b   1.000
_cell.length_c   1.000
_cell.angle_alpha   90.00
_cell.angle_beta   90.00
_cell.angle_gamma   90.00
#
_symmetry.space_group_name_H-M   'P 1'
#
loop_
_entity.id
_entity.type
_entity.pdbx_description
1 polymer ?
#
loop_
_entity_poly.entity_id
_entity_poly.type
_entity_poly.pdbx_seq_one_letter_code
_entity_poly.pdbx_strand_id
1 'polypeptide(L)'
;MSAASRYIKSLGRLQWVIENQSKDLNHADSMLQPPFQGNCLNWNLGHIMVYREQNLGRLDGESAYDPEEFAIYGAGSPALTDPDLAVPLDELLARLAALKDKFVAALENVSEADLAEVLNPERGTTLDDYLDFQMFHEALHLGELTLLRQLAGKDDQVI
;
A
#
# COMPACT_ATOMS: atom_id res chain seq x y z
N MET A 1 14.26 14.26 -14.29
CA MET A 1 13.85 13.05 -13.55
C MET A 1 12.82 12.38 -14.44
N SER A 2 13.04 11.14 -14.87
CA SER A 2 12.01 10.38 -15.63
C SER A 2 10.82 10.07 -14.71
N ALA A 3 9.67 9.74 -15.30
CA ALA A 3 8.49 9.32 -14.53
C ALA A 3 8.81 8.10 -13.65
N ALA A 4 9.48 7.08 -14.19
CA ALA A 4 9.96 5.93 -13.42
C ALA A 4 10.79 6.32 -12.18
N SER A 5 11.77 7.21 -12.34
CA SER A 5 12.61 7.66 -11.22
C SER A 5 11.83 8.48 -10.16
N ARG A 6 10.74 9.16 -10.55
CA ARG A 6 9.80 9.81 -9.62
C ARG A 6 9.08 8.75 -8.78
N TYR A 7 8.55 7.70 -9.40
CA TYR A 7 7.83 6.62 -8.70
C TYR A 7 8.73 5.84 -7.76
N ILE A 8 9.95 5.48 -8.17
CA ILE A 8 10.93 4.80 -7.32
C ILE A 8 11.22 5.63 -6.05
N LYS A 9 11.40 6.95 -6.21
CA LYS A 9 11.61 7.85 -5.08
C LYS A 9 10.39 7.93 -4.15
N SER A 10 9.19 7.96 -4.71
CA SER A 10 7.94 7.95 -3.93
C SER A 10 7.79 6.64 -3.16
N LEU A 11 7.93 5.48 -3.80
CA LEU A 11 7.89 4.16 -3.15
C LEU A 11 8.89 4.05 -1.99
N GLY A 12 10.11 4.55 -2.17
CA GLY A 12 11.11 4.59 -1.10
C GLY A 12 10.64 5.39 0.13
N ARG A 13 9.97 6.53 -0.09
CA ARG A 13 9.41 7.33 1.01
C ARG A 13 8.21 6.65 1.66
N LEU A 14 7.31 6.10 0.86
CA LEU A 14 6.12 5.41 1.34
C LEU A 14 6.50 4.19 2.20
N GLN A 15 7.47 3.39 1.73
CA GLN A 15 8.01 2.27 2.50
C GLN A 15 8.66 2.73 3.81
N TRP A 16 9.46 3.80 3.77
CA TRP A 16 10.07 4.34 5.00
C TRP A 16 9.00 4.74 6.03
N VAL A 17 7.88 5.33 5.60
CA VAL A 17 6.76 5.66 6.49
C VAL A 17 6.15 4.40 7.10
N ILE A 18 5.88 3.36 6.29
CA ILE A 18 5.35 2.07 6.77
C ILE A 18 6.24 1.49 7.86
N GLU A 19 7.54 1.42 7.60
CA GLU A 19 8.52 0.83 8.53
C GLU A 19 8.59 1.59 9.85
N ASN A 20 8.59 2.91 9.81
CA ASN A 20 8.71 3.70 11.03
C ASN A 20 7.39 3.80 11.80
N GLN A 21 6.25 3.90 11.12
CA GLN A 21 4.95 3.93 11.80
C GLN A 21 4.60 2.57 12.43
N SER A 22 5.09 1.47 11.86
CA SER A 22 4.86 0.12 12.37
C SER A 22 5.92 -0.35 13.38
N LYS A 23 6.95 0.46 13.62
CA LYS A 23 8.07 0.09 14.49
C LYS A 23 7.60 -0.16 15.93
N ASP A 24 8.07 -1.24 16.54
CA ASP A 24 7.76 -1.64 17.92
C ASP A 24 6.26 -1.93 18.17
N LEU A 25 5.46 -2.10 17.10
CA LEU A 25 4.09 -2.60 17.18
C LEU A 25 4.09 -4.13 17.09
N ASN A 26 3.22 -4.76 17.89
CA ASN A 26 2.91 -6.18 17.74
C ASN A 26 1.58 -6.36 16.96
N HIS A 27 1.22 -7.61 16.67
CA HIS A 27 -0.02 -7.89 15.93
C HIS A 27 -1.28 -7.37 16.64
N ALA A 28 -1.40 -7.52 17.96
CA ALA A 28 -2.54 -6.99 18.71
C ALA A 28 -2.64 -5.46 18.63
N ASP A 29 -1.50 -4.74 18.65
CA ASP A 29 -1.46 -3.30 18.43
C ASP A 29 -2.02 -2.92 17.05
N SER A 30 -1.68 -3.71 16.02
CA SER A 30 -2.15 -3.45 14.64
C SER A 30 -3.64 -3.67 14.43
N MET A 31 -4.30 -4.39 15.34
CA MET A 31 -5.73 -4.73 15.27
C MET A 31 -6.63 -3.76 16.06
N LEU A 32 -6.05 -2.78 16.75
CA LEU A 32 -6.80 -1.78 17.51
C LEU A 32 -7.72 -0.97 16.58
N GLN A 33 -8.98 -0.83 17.00
CA GLN A 33 -10.01 -0.09 16.27
C GLN A 33 -10.10 1.35 16.79
N PRO A 34 -10.15 2.36 15.90
CA PRO A 34 -10.44 3.72 16.32
C PRO A 34 -11.86 3.84 16.88
N PRO A 35 -12.14 4.78 17.80
CA PRO A 35 -13.48 4.99 18.37
C PRO A 35 -14.42 5.76 17.42
N PHE A 36 -14.15 5.75 16.13
CA PHE A 36 -14.89 6.43 15.07
C PHE A 36 -14.84 5.59 13.79
N GLN A 37 -15.56 6.01 12.74
CA GLN A 37 -15.57 5.30 11.47
C GLN A 37 -14.18 5.33 10.84
N GLY A 38 -13.52 4.17 10.81
CA GLY A 38 -12.19 3.94 10.30
C GLY A 38 -11.86 2.45 10.38
N ASN A 39 -10.62 2.09 10.11
CA ASN A 39 -10.16 0.71 10.19
C ASN A 39 -8.83 0.61 10.96
N CYS A 40 -8.44 -0.61 11.30
CA CYS A 40 -7.21 -0.85 12.05
C CYS A 40 -5.95 -0.68 11.17
N LEU A 41 -4.78 -0.65 11.80
CA LEU A 41 -3.49 -0.51 11.12
C LEU A 41 -3.21 -1.70 10.21
N ASN A 42 -3.57 -2.91 10.65
CA ASN A 42 -3.42 -4.12 9.85
C ASN A 42 -4.21 -4.00 8.54
N TRP A 43 -5.46 -3.54 8.60
CA TRP A 43 -6.27 -3.36 7.40
C TRP A 43 -5.66 -2.34 6.45
N ASN A 44 -5.17 -1.21 6.95
CA ASN A 44 -4.53 -0.19 6.11
C ASN A 44 -3.26 -0.74 5.42
N LEU A 45 -2.43 -1.49 6.15
CA LEU A 45 -1.25 -2.13 5.56
C LEU A 45 -1.61 -3.20 4.52
N GLY A 46 -2.63 -4.01 4.79
CA GLY A 46 -3.11 -5.02 3.85
C GLY A 46 -3.78 -4.40 2.62
N HIS A 47 -4.48 -3.28 2.79
CA HIS A 47 -5.03 -2.49 1.69
C HIS A 47 -3.90 -2.02 0.77
N ILE A 48 -2.85 -1.43 1.33
CA ILE A 48 -1.67 -1.02 0.57
C ILE A 48 -1.03 -2.22 -0.14
N MET A 49 -0.94 -3.38 0.51
CA MET A 49 -0.37 -4.60 -0.06
C MET A 49 -1.12 -5.06 -1.30
N VAL A 50 -2.44 -5.26 -1.22
CA VAL A 50 -3.22 -5.79 -2.36
C VAL A 50 -3.24 -4.81 -3.54
N TYR A 51 -3.22 -3.50 -3.28
CA TYR A 51 -3.11 -2.50 -4.34
C TYR A 51 -1.70 -2.43 -4.93
N ARG A 52 -0.63 -2.62 -4.15
CA ARG A 52 0.73 -2.75 -4.68
C ARG A 52 0.86 -3.98 -5.58
N GLU A 53 0.28 -5.12 -5.21
CA GLU A 53 0.22 -6.32 -6.06
C GLU A 53 -0.53 -6.04 -7.37
N GLN A 54 -1.69 -5.39 -7.28
CA GLN A 54 -2.47 -4.99 -8.46
C GLN A 54 -1.69 -4.03 -9.38
N ASN A 55 -0.95 -3.09 -8.81
CA ASN A 55 -0.18 -2.10 -9.56
C ASN A 55 1.05 -2.73 -10.21
N LEU A 56 1.71 -3.66 -9.50
CA LEU A 56 2.81 -4.45 -10.06
C LEU A 56 2.35 -5.26 -11.27
N GLY A 57 1.16 -5.88 -11.20
CA GLY A 57 0.54 -6.59 -12.32
C GLY A 57 0.33 -5.76 -13.58
N ARG A 58 0.13 -4.44 -13.42
CA ARG A 58 0.02 -3.51 -14.55
C ARG A 58 1.36 -3.16 -15.18
N LEU A 59 2.46 -3.36 -14.46
CA LEU A 59 3.81 -3.10 -14.97
C LEU A 59 4.44 -4.34 -15.57
N ASP A 60 4.26 -5.51 -14.94
CA ASP A 60 4.90 -6.75 -15.36
C ASP A 60 3.98 -7.66 -16.21
N GLY A 61 2.67 -7.45 -16.18
CA GLY A 61 1.69 -8.28 -16.88
C GLY A 61 1.52 -9.69 -16.31
N GLU A 62 2.14 -9.98 -15.16
CA GLU A 62 2.22 -11.33 -14.57
C GLU A 62 1.69 -11.36 -13.13
N SER A 63 1.98 -10.33 -12.34
CA SER A 63 1.58 -10.26 -10.94
C SER A 63 0.08 -10.04 -10.78
N ALA A 64 -0.50 -10.65 -9.76
CA ALA A 64 -1.88 -10.46 -9.37
C ALA A 64 -2.00 -10.52 -7.85
N TYR A 65 -2.98 -9.79 -7.31
CA TYR A 65 -3.37 -9.92 -5.90
C TYR A 65 -4.16 -11.22 -5.69
N ASP A 66 -4.16 -11.73 -4.47
CA ASP A 66 -5.03 -12.84 -4.07
C ASP A 66 -6.49 -12.33 -3.91
N PRO A 67 -7.47 -12.89 -4.64
CA PRO A 67 -8.87 -12.49 -4.48
C PRO A 67 -9.44 -12.67 -3.07
N GLU A 68 -8.97 -13.65 -2.30
CA GLU A 68 -9.42 -13.88 -0.93
C GLU A 68 -8.91 -12.77 0.00
N GLU A 69 -7.65 -12.37 -0.17
CA GLU A 69 -7.08 -11.23 0.55
C GLU A 69 -7.72 -9.91 0.11
N PHE A 70 -8.02 -9.75 -1.18
CA PHE A 70 -8.72 -8.57 -1.68
C PHE A 70 -10.15 -8.47 -1.12
N ALA A 71 -10.81 -9.58 -0.79
CA ALA A 71 -12.10 -9.56 -0.12
C ALA A 71 -12.00 -8.99 1.32
N ILE A 72 -10.84 -9.12 1.96
CA ILE A 72 -10.56 -8.63 3.32
C ILE A 72 -10.05 -7.19 3.29
N TYR A 73 -9.15 -6.87 2.36
CA TYR A 73 -8.38 -5.63 2.35
C TYR A 73 -8.77 -4.66 1.22
N GLY A 74 -9.51 -5.11 0.22
CA GLY A 74 -9.90 -4.31 -0.94
C GLY A 74 -10.99 -3.27 -0.64
N ALA A 75 -11.17 -2.33 -1.56
CA ALA A 75 -12.21 -1.31 -1.42
C ALA A 75 -13.61 -1.94 -1.28
N GLY A 76 -14.35 -1.49 -0.27
CA GLY A 76 -15.70 -1.98 0.03
C GLY A 76 -15.75 -3.20 0.96
N SER A 77 -14.59 -3.71 1.42
CA SER A 77 -14.55 -4.71 2.48
C SER A 77 -15.15 -4.18 3.80
N PRO A 78 -15.68 -5.05 4.67
CA PRO A 78 -16.03 -4.66 6.03
C PRO A 78 -14.77 -4.25 6.84
N ALA A 79 -14.98 -3.60 7.98
CA ALA A 79 -13.91 -3.33 8.92
C ALA A 79 -13.27 -4.65 9.41
N LEU A 80 -11.94 -4.70 9.49
CA LEU A 80 -11.23 -5.90 9.91
C LEU A 80 -11.16 -5.97 11.43
N THR A 81 -12.16 -6.62 12.03
CA THR A 81 -12.29 -6.78 13.48
C THR A 81 -11.88 -8.17 13.98
N ASP A 82 -11.84 -9.16 13.09
CA ASP A 82 -11.47 -10.53 13.43
C ASP A 82 -9.97 -10.74 13.17
N PRO A 83 -9.15 -10.94 14.21
CA PRO A 83 -7.71 -11.18 14.04
C PRO A 83 -7.40 -12.49 13.32
N ASP A 84 -8.30 -13.48 13.31
CA ASP A 84 -8.06 -14.75 12.62
C ASP A 84 -8.15 -14.62 11.09
N LEU A 85 -8.75 -13.53 10.59
CA LEU A 85 -8.77 -13.18 9.17
C LEU A 85 -7.55 -12.34 8.76
N ALA A 86 -6.83 -11.76 9.72
CA ALA A 86 -5.75 -10.82 9.44
C ALA A 86 -4.45 -11.55 9.12
N VAL A 87 -3.71 -11.07 8.12
CA VAL A 87 -2.32 -11.46 7.91
C VAL A 87 -1.51 -11.02 9.14
N PRO A 88 -0.65 -11.89 9.72
CA PRO A 88 0.24 -11.51 10.81
C PRO A 88 1.05 -10.25 10.47
N LEU A 89 1.24 -9.36 11.44
CA LEU A 89 1.82 -8.03 11.16
C LEU A 89 3.25 -8.13 10.60
N ASP A 90 4.06 -9.03 11.14
CA ASP A 90 5.43 -9.27 10.69
C ASP A 90 5.48 -9.83 9.27
N GLU A 91 4.58 -10.76 8.94
CA GLU A 91 4.42 -11.27 7.58
C GLU A 91 3.99 -10.16 6.62
N LEU A 92 3.01 -9.35 7.00
CA LEU A 92 2.49 -8.26 6.20
C LEU A 92 3.57 -7.21 5.87
N LEU A 93 4.40 -6.85 6.87
CA LEU A 93 5.52 -5.94 6.68
C LEU A 93 6.61 -6.54 5.77
N ALA A 94 6.92 -7.83 5.92
CA ALA A 94 7.87 -8.52 5.06
C ALA A 94 7.39 -8.56 3.59
N ARG A 95 6.10 -8.83 3.37
CA ARG A 95 5.48 -8.82 2.04
C ARG A 95 5.51 -7.43 1.42
N LEU A 96 5.19 -6.38 2.18
CA LEU A 96 5.26 -5.00 1.69
C LEU A 96 6.68 -4.58 1.29
N ALA A 97 7.69 -4.98 2.06
CA ALA A 97 9.09 -4.73 1.71
C ALA A 97 9.49 -5.44 0.41
N ALA A 98 9.15 -6.73 0.28
CA ALA A 98 9.41 -7.51 -0.93
C ALA A 98 8.67 -6.96 -2.15
N LEU A 99 7.42 -6.52 -1.98
CA LEU A 99 6.64 -5.86 -3.03
C LEU A 99 7.30 -4.56 -3.47
N LYS A 100 7.81 -3.74 -2.55
CA LYS A 100 8.55 -2.52 -2.92
C LYS A 100 9.76 -2.85 -3.79
N ASP A 101 10.55 -3.88 -3.45
CA ASP A 101 11.71 -4.27 -4.27
C ASP A 101 11.30 -4.75 -5.68
N LYS A 102 10.25 -5.58 -5.78
CA LYS A 102 9.70 -6.02 -7.08
C LYS A 102 9.18 -4.84 -7.92
N PHE A 103 8.46 -3.92 -7.29
CA PHE A 103 7.90 -2.74 -7.95
C PHE A 103 9.00 -1.81 -8.44
N VAL A 104 10.06 -1.60 -7.66
CA VAL A 104 11.25 -0.86 -8.12
C VAL A 104 11.88 -1.53 -9.33
N ALA A 105 12.09 -2.85 -9.30
CA ALA A 105 12.67 -3.58 -10.43
C ALA A 105 11.80 -3.49 -11.69
N ALA A 106 10.47 -3.54 -11.56
CA ALA A 106 9.55 -3.34 -12.68
C ALA A 106 9.64 -1.91 -13.25
N LEU A 107 9.70 -0.90 -12.39
CA LEU A 107 9.86 0.51 -12.79
C LEU A 107 11.23 0.81 -13.41
N GLU A 108 12.28 0.08 -13.07
CA GLU A 108 13.59 0.24 -13.73
C GLU A 108 13.58 -0.23 -15.19
N ASN A 109 12.64 -1.09 -15.56
CA ASN A 109 12.50 -1.65 -16.90
C ASN A 109 11.36 -1.02 -17.72
N VAL A 110 10.50 -0.20 -17.11
CA VAL A 110 9.37 0.45 -17.81
C VAL A 110 9.88 1.56 -18.73
N SER A 111 9.38 1.60 -19.97
CA SER A 111 9.67 2.68 -20.91
C SER A 111 8.65 3.80 -20.81
N GLU A 112 8.99 4.99 -21.31
CA GLU A 112 8.04 6.12 -21.42
C GLU A 112 6.87 5.79 -22.35
N ALA A 113 7.06 4.86 -23.30
CA ALA A 113 5.97 4.40 -24.18
C ALA A 113 4.98 3.51 -23.43
N ASP A 114 5.47 2.63 -22.55
CA ASP A 114 4.61 1.79 -21.70
C ASP A 114 3.79 2.67 -20.73
N LEU A 115 4.42 3.68 -20.13
CA LEU A 115 3.73 4.64 -19.26
C LEU A 115 2.66 5.47 -19.99
N ALA A 116 2.84 5.71 -21.29
CA ALA A 116 1.86 6.41 -22.13
C ALA A 116 0.71 5.52 -22.63
N GLU A 117 0.72 4.22 -22.33
CA GLU A 117 -0.37 3.31 -22.71
C GLU A 117 -1.68 3.73 -22.04
N VAL A 118 -2.77 3.76 -22.83
CA VAL A 118 -4.10 4.18 -22.37
C VAL A 118 -4.83 3.00 -21.75
N LEU A 119 -4.96 3.02 -20.41
CA LEU A 119 -5.71 2.01 -19.65
C LEU A 119 -7.22 2.23 -19.68
N ASN A 120 -7.66 3.49 -19.80
CA ASN A 120 -9.07 3.85 -19.92
C ASN A 120 -9.29 4.77 -21.13
N PRO A 121 -9.72 4.21 -22.28
CA PRO A 121 -9.93 4.99 -23.51
C PRO A 121 -10.98 6.09 -23.38
N GLU A 122 -12.03 5.88 -22.57
CA GLU A 122 -13.12 6.86 -22.41
C GLU A 122 -12.66 8.12 -21.67
N ARG A 123 -11.75 7.94 -20.70
CA ARG A 123 -11.21 9.03 -19.88
C ARG A 123 -9.84 9.53 -20.36
N GLY A 124 -9.22 8.81 -21.29
CA GLY A 124 -7.84 9.06 -21.73
C GLY A 124 -6.80 8.82 -20.63
N THR A 125 -7.11 8.01 -19.61
CA THR A 125 -6.20 7.75 -18.49
C THR A 125 -5.08 6.82 -18.93
N THR A 126 -3.85 7.30 -18.83
CA THR A 126 -2.64 6.52 -19.11
C THR A 126 -2.18 5.69 -17.91
N LEU A 127 -1.21 4.80 -18.11
CA LEU A 127 -0.55 4.11 -17.01
C LEU A 127 0.18 5.09 -16.07
N ASP A 128 0.80 6.16 -16.60
CA ASP A 128 1.39 7.24 -15.80
C ASP A 128 0.35 7.91 -14.88
N ASP A 129 -0.78 8.33 -15.45
CA ASP A 129 -1.88 8.95 -14.68
C ASP A 129 -2.39 8.03 -13.58
N TYR A 130 -2.52 6.74 -13.90
CA TYR A 130 -2.96 5.73 -12.96
C TYR A 130 -1.95 5.57 -11.80
N LEU A 131 -0.67 5.38 -12.11
CA LEU A 131 0.37 5.20 -11.09
C LEU A 131 0.56 6.46 -10.22
N ASP A 132 0.42 7.65 -10.80
CA ASP A 132 0.44 8.90 -10.04
C ASP A 132 -0.69 8.95 -9.00
N PHE A 133 -1.91 8.61 -9.42
CA PHE A 133 -3.04 8.49 -8.49
C PHE A 133 -2.79 7.41 -7.44
N GLN A 134 -2.20 6.27 -7.79
CA GLN A 134 -1.91 5.21 -6.83
C GLN A 134 -0.88 5.63 -5.77
N MET A 135 0.13 6.43 -6.12
CA MET A 135 1.07 6.98 -5.14
C MET A 135 0.38 7.94 -4.16
N PHE A 136 -0.53 8.78 -4.67
CA PHE A 136 -1.35 9.65 -3.84
C PHE A 136 -2.29 8.85 -2.93
N HIS A 137 -2.97 7.84 -3.48
CA HIS A 137 -3.88 6.95 -2.77
C HIS A 137 -3.17 6.23 -1.61
N GLU A 138 -2.01 5.64 -1.87
CA GLU A 138 -1.21 5.01 -0.82
C GLU A 138 -0.81 6.02 0.27
N ALA A 139 -0.37 7.23 -0.11
CA ALA A 139 -0.01 8.28 0.85
C ALA A 139 -1.17 8.70 1.76
N LEU A 140 -2.43 8.68 1.28
CA LEU A 140 -3.61 8.92 2.11
C LEU A 140 -3.73 7.88 3.23
N HIS A 141 -3.61 6.60 2.89
CA HIS A 141 -3.66 5.50 3.87
C HIS A 141 -2.49 5.55 4.86
N LEU A 142 -1.31 6.00 4.43
CA LEU A 142 -0.19 6.23 5.34
C LEU A 142 -0.43 7.37 6.34
N GLY A 143 -1.25 8.36 5.97
CA GLY A 143 -1.69 9.39 6.90
C GLY A 143 -2.45 8.80 8.10
N GLU A 144 -3.27 7.77 7.87
CA GLU A 144 -4.02 7.09 8.92
C GLU A 144 -3.11 6.35 9.90
N LEU A 145 -1.99 5.79 9.43
CA LEU A 145 -1.03 5.07 10.28
C LEU A 145 -0.47 5.94 11.40
N THR A 146 -0.35 7.25 11.18
CA THR A 146 0.13 8.19 12.20
C THR A 146 -0.79 8.19 13.42
N LEU A 147 -2.10 8.26 13.20
CA LEU A 147 -3.08 8.24 14.29
C LEU A 147 -3.21 6.85 14.91
N LEU A 148 -3.14 5.80 14.09
CA LEU A 148 -3.25 4.42 14.56
C LEU A 148 -2.04 3.99 15.40
N ARG A 149 -0.85 4.54 15.12
CA ARG A 149 0.32 4.39 15.99
C ARG A 149 0.09 4.99 17.39
N GLN A 150 -0.50 6.18 17.47
CA GLN A 150 -0.84 6.79 18.76
C GLN A 150 -1.91 5.97 19.50
N LEU A 151 -2.87 5.39 18.77
CA LEU A 151 -3.87 4.50 19.35
C LEU A 151 -3.24 3.28 20.03
N ALA A 152 -2.10 2.80 19.54
CA ALA A 152 -1.30 1.74 20.15
C ALA A 152 -0.45 2.20 21.36
N GLY A 153 -0.63 3.42 21.84
CA GLY A 153 0.11 3.99 22.98
C GLY A 153 1.57 4.32 22.66
N LYS A 154 1.93 4.41 21.38
CA LYS A 154 3.22 4.96 20.95
C LYS A 154 3.04 6.48 20.84
N ASP A 155 3.17 7.17 21.98
CA ASP A 155 3.02 8.63 22.09
C ASP A 155 4.25 9.39 21.55
N ASP A 156 4.82 8.93 20.43
CA ASP A 156 5.99 9.49 19.77
C ASP A 156 5.64 10.15 18.42
N GLN A 157 6.46 11.13 18.03
CA GLN A 157 6.40 11.71 16.69
C GLN A 157 7.40 10.99 15.79
N VAL A 158 6.89 10.36 14.72
CA VAL A 158 7.69 9.63 13.74
C VAL A 158 7.97 10.45 12.48
N ILE A 159 7.02 11.30 12.08
CA ILE A 159 7.07 12.14 10.87
C ILE A 159 6.74 13.58 11.23
#